data_AF-A0A4Q5QRB8-F1
#
_entry.id   AF-A0A4Q5QRB8-F1
#
_cell.length_a   1.000
_cell.length_b   1.000
_cell.length_c   1.000
_cell.angle_alpha   90.00
_cell.angle_beta   90.00
_cell.angle_gamma   90.00
#
_symmetry.space_group_name_H-M   'P 1'
#
loop_
_entity.id
_entity.type
_entity.pdbx_description
1 polymer ?
#
loop_
_entity_poly.entity_id
_entity_poly.type
_entity_poly.pdbx_seq_one_letter_code
_entity_poly.pdbx_strand_id
1 'polypeptide(L)' 'VGSPAGTTRGFGPAEFREIGNMVADVLDGLRQKGEHGDPAVEADVRTRVRALCARFPIYEG' A
#
# COMPACT_ATOMS: atom_id res chain seq x y z
N VAL A 1 3.77 -11.02 -4.60
CA VAL A 1 3.54 -9.64 -5.07
C VAL A 1 3.77 -9.59 -6.56
N GLY A 2 2.75 -9.23 -7.36
CA GLY A 2 2.86 -9.13 -8.81
C GLY A 2 2.65 -7.69 -9.28
N SER A 3 3.56 -7.17 -10.10
CA SER A 3 3.45 -5.86 -10.76
C SER A 3 2.39 -5.76 -11.87
N PRO A 4 1.93 -6.83 -12.57
CA PRO A 4 1.02 -6.69 -13.71
C PRO A 4 -0.27 -5.92 -13.41
N ALA A 5 -0.86 -6.12 -12.22
CA ALA A 5 -2.08 -5.43 -11.82
C ALA A 5 -1.86 -3.93 -11.54
N GLY A 6 -0.66 -3.54 -11.13
CA GLY A 6 -0.31 -2.13 -10.91
C GLY A 6 0.06 -1.43 -12.21
N THR A 7 0.84 -2.09 -13.07
CA THR A 7 1.30 -1.49 -14.33
C THR A 7 0.17 -1.30 -15.33
N THR A 8 -0.82 -2.20 -15.39
CA THR A 8 -2.02 -2.00 -16.24
C THR A 8 -2.90 -0.84 -15.77
N ARG A 9 -2.84 -0.50 -14.48
CA ARG A 9 -3.54 0.66 -13.90
C ARG A 9 -2.76 1.97 -14.07
N GLY A 10 -1.50 1.93 -14.50
CA GLY A 10 -0.66 3.11 -14.68
C GLY A 10 0.36 3.36 -13.56
N PHE A 11 0.58 2.42 -12.64
CA PHE A 11 1.61 2.58 -11.60
C PHE A 11 3.01 2.54 -12.20
N GLY A 12 3.83 3.54 -11.84
CA GLY A 12 5.23 3.62 -12.20
C GLY A 12 6.17 3.25 -11.05
N PRO A 13 7.49 3.44 -11.23
CA PRO A 13 8.48 3.11 -10.21
C PRO A 13 8.30 3.87 -8.88
N ALA A 14 7.74 5.07 -8.92
CA ALA A 14 7.46 5.85 -7.71
C ALA A 14 6.34 5.21 -6.88
N GLU A 15 5.25 4.81 -7.53
CA GLU A 15 4.12 4.13 -6.89
C GLU A 15 4.54 2.77 -6.32
N PHE A 16 5.39 2.01 -7.02
CA PHE A 16 5.92 0.75 -6.50
C PHE A 16 6.85 0.93 -5.29
N ARG A 17 7.62 2.04 -5.23
CA ARG A 17 8.39 2.38 -4.02
C ARG A 17 7.47 2.72 -2.85
N GLU A 18 6.41 3.48 -3.10
CA GLU A 18 5.40 3.82 -2.08
C GLU A 18 4.73 2.55 -1.52
N ILE A 19 4.36 1.60 -2.39
CA ILE A 19 3.85 0.29 -1.99
C ILE A 19 4.87 -0.48 -1.15
N GLY A 20 6.13 -0.49 -1.55
CA GLY A 20 7.20 -1.13 -0.78
C GLY A 20 7.35 -0.55 0.63
N ASN A 21 7.31 0.77 0.76
CA ASN A 21 7.37 1.47 2.05
C ASN A 21 6.16 1.13 2.92
N MET A 22 4.94 1.13 2.35
CA MET A 22 3.73 0.72 3.08
C MET A 22 3.80 -0.71 3.59
N VAL A 23 4.36 -1.64 2.81
CA VAL A 23 4.59 -3.02 3.25
C VAL A 23 5.61 -3.07 4.39
N ALA A 24 6.70 -2.31 4.29
CA ALA A 24 7.71 -2.22 5.35
C ALA A 24 7.11 -1.69 6.66
N ASP A 25 6.27 -0.65 6.62
CA ASP A 25 5.62 -0.08 7.80
C ASP A 25 4.78 -1.12 8.56
N VAL A 26 3.99 -1.94 7.84
CA VAL A 26 3.20 -3.02 8.46
C VAL A 26 4.10 -4.08 9.10
N LEU A 27 5.18 -4.47 8.43
CA LEU A 27 6.15 -5.43 8.95
C LEU A 27 6.87 -4.89 10.19
N ASP A 28 7.19 -3.61 10.21
CA ASP A 28 7.78 -2.95 11.37
C ASP A 28 6.78 -2.85 12.53
N GLY A 29 5.50 -2.61 12.24
CA GLY A 29 4.42 -2.67 13.23
C GLY A 29 4.31 -4.06 13.88
N LEU A 30 4.33 -5.12 13.07
CA LEU A 30 4.36 -6.51 13.55
C LEU A 30 5.61 -6.81 14.37
N ARG A 31 6.78 -6.35 13.92
CA ARG A 31 8.04 -6.52 14.65
C ARG A 31 8.00 -5.86 16.03
N GLN A 32 7.40 -4.67 16.14
CA GLN A 32 7.38 -3.88 17.38
C GLN A 32 6.28 -4.30 18.35
N LYS A 33 5.11 -4.72 17.85
CA LYS A 33 3.92 -5.02 18.66
C LYS A 33 3.62 -6.52 18.79
N GLY A 34 4.39 -7.37 18.11
CA GLY A 34 4.16 -8.82 18.06
C GLY A 34 3.05 -9.18 17.07
N GLU A 35 2.54 -10.40 17.18
CA GLU A 35 1.58 -10.98 16.21
C GLU A 35 0.25 -10.20 16.10
N HIS A 36 -0.06 -9.34 17.07
CA HIS A 36 -1.24 -8.48 17.03
C HIS A 36 -1.07 -7.23 16.17
N GLY A 37 0.15 -6.94 15.69
CA GLY A 37 0.42 -5.80 14.83
C GLY A 37 0.15 -4.45 15.48
N ASP A 38 0.11 -3.40 14.66
CA ASP A 38 -0.21 -2.04 15.09
C ASP A 38 -1.46 -1.52 14.33
N PRO A 39 -2.64 -1.49 14.98
CA PRO A 39 -3.87 -1.04 14.34
C PRO A 39 -3.81 0.39 13.80
N ALA A 40 -2.96 1.26 14.38
CA ALA A 40 -2.78 2.62 13.90
C ALA A 40 -2.00 2.63 12.58
N VAL A 41 -0.93 1.84 12.49
CA VAL A 41 -0.15 1.68 11.25
C VAL A 41 -1.01 1.06 10.15
N GLU A 42 -1.81 0.04 10.48
CA GLU A 42 -2.72 -0.59 9.51
C GLU A 42 -3.77 0.39 8.98
N ALA A 43 -4.35 1.23 9.85
CA ALA A 43 -5.32 2.24 9.45
C ALA A 43 -4.71 3.32 8.55
N ASP A 44 -3.47 3.74 8.84
CA ASP A 44 -2.72 4.69 8.04
C ASP A 44 -2.33 4.12 6.66
N VAL A 45 -1.76 2.92 6.63
CA VAL A 45 -1.44 2.19 5.39
C VAL A 45 -2.70 2.00 4.53
N ARG A 46 -3.85 1.65 5.14
CA ARG A 46 -5.12 1.53 4.42
C ARG A 46 -5.53 2.85 3.77
N THR A 47 -5.32 3.98 4.46
CA THR A 47 -5.63 5.31 3.94
C THR A 47 -4.74 5.65 2.76
N ARG A 48 -3.43 5.42 2.88
CA ARG A 48 -2.44 5.64 1.81
C ARG A 48 -2.71 4.77 0.58
N VAL A 49 -3.00 3.47 0.77
CA VAL A 49 -3.37 2.57 -0.34
C VAL A 49 -4.61 3.05 -1.08
N ARG A 50 -5.63 3.53 -0.37
CA ARG A 50 -6.85 4.07 -1.00
C ARG A 50 -6.55 5.35 -1.78
N ALA A 51 -5.76 6.26 -1.22
CA ALA A 51 -5.35 7.48 -1.92
C ALA A 51 -4.55 7.17 -3.19
N LEU A 52 -3.60 6.23 -3.12
CA LEU A 52 -2.85 5.76 -4.28
C LEU A 52 -3.77 5.15 -5.35
N CYS A 53 -4.69 4.27 -4.94
CA CYS A 53 -5.65 3.67 -5.87
C CYS A 53 -6.59 4.69 -6.53
N ALA A 54 -6.99 5.74 -5.80
CA ALA A 54 -7.88 6.79 -6.32
C ALA A 54 -7.22 7.64 -7.41
N ARG A 55 -5.88 7.75 -7.42
CA ARG A 55 -5.11 8.41 -8.49
C ARG A 55 -5.16 7.63 -9.83
N PHE A 56 -5.49 6.34 -9.77
CA PHE A 56 -5.51 5.42 -10.91
C PHE A 56 -6.80 4.58 -10.91
N PRO A 57 -7.95 5.20 -11.22
CA PRO A 57 -9.25 4.53 -11.22
C PRO A 57 -9.31 3.44 -12.29
N ILE A 58 -9.97 2.32 -11.97
CA ILE A 58 -10.13 1.17 -12.87
C ILE A 58 -11.36 1.32 -13.77
N TYR A 59 -12.38 2.04 -13.29
CA TYR A 59 -13.62 2.31 -14.00
C TYR A 59 -13.78 3.83 -14.09
N GLU A 60 -13.88 4.34 -15.31
CA GLU A 60 -14.47 5.66 -15.55
C GLU A 60 -15.98 5.51 -15.30
N GLY A 61 -16.54 6.37 -14.44
CA GLY A 61 -17.96 6.35 -14.11
C GLY A 61 -18.86 6.72 -15.28
#